data_AF-A0A9Q0MKC7-F1
#
_entry.id   AF-A0A9Q0MKC7-F1
#
_cell.length_a   1.000
_cell.length_b   1.000
_cell.length_c   1.000
_cell.angle_alpha   90.00
_cell.angle_beta   90.00
_cell.angle_gamma   90.00
#
_symmetry.space_group_name_H-M   'P 1'
#
loop_
_entity.id
_entity.type
_entity.pdbx_description
1 polymer ?
#
loop_
_entity_poly.entity_id
_entity_poly.type
_entity_poly.pdbx_seq_one_letter_code
_entity_poly.pdbx_strand_id
1 'polypeptide(L)'
;MNTIRLTKFFQIFNKQKEQKGCLNAFSNGPNLRVAVILISIYHMIISQILLFAMLLSLTHAEKMNNILIREINDQKEREEFYETILNSNGESMNQVRFRDASELATYTTACLYAGVAIAALYVFVCFGLLCGTLKYRHEAIAPWLICQILYEIGVVTAAYDGVSLSRNIYASSVKLYWFLIALNVGVDLCNWLVVRCFYKILKEMNGLTKTATLWIPCPRPGEVPIHYRKENMYVGDGGHKHTLLAANEFTNPNYVV
;
A
#
# COMPACT_ATOMS: atom_id res chain seq x y z
N MET A 1 46.36 -4.23 7.32
CA MET A 1 44.97 -4.75 7.39
C MET A 1 43.89 -3.67 7.61
N ASN A 2 44.22 -2.46 8.09
CA ASN A 2 43.26 -1.38 8.35
C ASN A 2 42.90 -0.48 7.15
N THR A 3 43.71 -0.44 6.09
CA THR A 3 43.50 0.42 4.91
C THR A 3 42.40 -0.08 3.97
N ILE A 4 42.15 -1.39 3.93
CA ILE A 4 41.13 -2.02 3.06
C ILE A 4 39.70 -1.81 3.60
N ARG A 5 39.54 -1.64 4.93
CA ARG A 5 38.24 -1.34 5.55
C ARG A 5 37.80 0.10 5.30
N LEU A 6 38.73 1.05 5.32
CA LEU A 6 38.45 2.48 5.08
C LEU A 6 38.04 2.76 3.63
N THR A 7 38.66 2.08 2.65
CA THR A 7 38.32 2.21 1.23
C THR A 7 36.94 1.61 0.92
N LYS A 8 36.58 0.47 1.51
CA LYS A 8 35.21 -0.08 1.41
C LYS A 8 34.17 0.84 2.08
N PHE A 9 34.50 1.44 3.22
CA PHE A 9 33.60 2.38 3.90
C PHE A 9 33.39 3.66 3.10
N PHE A 10 34.45 4.21 2.49
CA PHE A 10 34.36 5.36 1.59
C PHE A 10 33.59 5.06 0.30
N GLN A 11 33.76 3.86 -0.28
CA GLN A 11 32.96 3.44 -1.43
C GLN A 11 31.47 3.31 -1.10
N ILE A 12 31.12 2.78 0.07
CA ILE A 12 29.73 2.71 0.54
C ILE A 12 29.18 4.12 0.77
N PHE A 13 29.96 5.02 1.36
CA PHE A 13 29.57 6.42 1.57
C PHE A 13 29.38 7.20 0.27
N ASN A 14 30.27 7.02 -0.71
CA ASN A 14 30.12 7.66 -2.02
C ASN A 14 28.92 7.10 -2.80
N LYS A 15 28.66 5.79 -2.71
CA LYS A 15 27.48 5.16 -3.35
C LYS A 15 26.17 5.63 -2.71
N GLN A 16 26.17 5.90 -1.40
CA GLN A 16 25.07 6.54 -0.69
C GLN A 16 24.90 8.01 -1.12
N LYS A 17 26.00 8.73 -1.40
CA LYS A 17 25.99 10.12 -1.85
C LYS A 17 25.49 10.27 -3.30
N GLU A 18 25.85 9.34 -4.19
CA GLU A 18 25.34 9.27 -5.57
C GLU A 18 23.86 8.86 -5.61
N GLN A 19 23.44 7.89 -4.78
CA GLN A 19 22.01 7.57 -4.62
C GLN A 19 21.23 8.78 -4.11
N LYS A 20 21.77 9.55 -3.16
CA LYS A 20 21.16 10.81 -2.69
C LYS A 20 21.12 11.88 -3.77
N GLY A 21 22.15 12.01 -4.62
CA GLY A 21 22.16 12.95 -5.74
C GLY A 21 21.08 12.68 -6.79
N CYS A 22 20.88 11.42 -7.16
CA CYS A 22 19.82 11.03 -8.10
C CYS A 22 18.41 11.13 -7.47
N LEU A 23 18.30 10.82 -6.16
CA LEU A 23 17.07 11.03 -5.40
C LEU A 23 16.71 12.52 -5.30
N ASN A 24 17.70 13.39 -5.14
CA ASN A 24 17.52 14.84 -5.04
C ASN A 24 17.12 15.46 -6.39
N ALA A 25 17.61 14.93 -7.52
CA ALA A 25 17.20 15.35 -8.86
C ALA A 25 15.74 14.97 -9.19
N PHE A 26 15.26 13.82 -8.70
CA PHE A 26 13.84 13.43 -8.80
C PHE A 26 12.97 14.12 -7.72
N SER A 27 13.59 14.51 -6.60
CA SER A 27 13.00 15.18 -5.44
C SER A 27 13.14 16.70 -5.53
N ASN A 28 12.68 17.31 -6.63
CA ASN A 28 12.12 18.65 -6.48
C ASN A 28 10.87 18.49 -5.60
N GLY A 29 11.04 18.73 -4.29
CA GLY A 29 10.08 18.45 -3.22
C GLY A 29 8.60 18.75 -3.51
N PRO A 30 8.23 19.84 -4.22
CA PRO A 30 6.83 20.08 -4.59
C PRO A 30 6.27 19.07 -5.61
N ASN A 31 7.06 18.64 -6.60
CA ASN A 31 6.60 17.74 -7.65
C ASN A 31 6.35 16.31 -7.11
N LEU A 32 7.21 15.84 -6.21
CA LEU A 32 7.05 14.53 -5.58
C LEU A 32 5.80 14.47 -4.70
N ARG A 33 5.50 15.54 -3.97
CA ARG A 33 4.29 15.62 -3.15
C ARG A 33 3.03 15.56 -4.00
N VAL A 34 2.98 16.33 -5.09
CA VAL A 34 1.83 16.33 -6.02
C VAL A 34 1.65 14.94 -6.63
N ALA A 35 2.74 14.27 -7.03
CA ALA A 35 2.68 12.91 -7.57
C ALA A 35 2.09 11.92 -6.55
N VAL A 36 2.53 11.95 -5.29
CA VAL A 36 2.03 11.04 -4.25
C VAL A 36 0.56 11.34 -3.91
N ILE A 37 0.14 12.60 -3.89
CA ILE A 37 -1.27 12.97 -3.70
C ILE A 37 -2.12 12.40 -4.84
N LEU A 38 -1.66 12.55 -6.09
CA LEU A 38 -2.35 12.03 -7.27
C LEU A 38 -2.45 10.49 -7.25
N ILE A 39 -1.36 9.80 -6.89
CA ILE A 39 -1.34 8.34 -6.68
C ILE A 39 -2.34 7.94 -5.59
N SER A 40 -2.41 8.69 -4.50
CA SER A 40 -3.33 8.39 -3.38
C SER A 40 -4.80 8.53 -3.79
N ILE A 41 -5.14 9.59 -4.53
CA ILE A 41 -6.49 9.81 -5.04
C ILE A 41 -6.88 8.70 -6.04
N TYR A 42 -5.97 8.36 -6.96
CA TYR A 42 -6.19 7.30 -7.93
C TYR A 42 -6.48 5.95 -7.26
N HIS A 43 -5.66 5.52 -6.29
CA HIS A 43 -5.87 4.28 -5.57
C HIS A 43 -7.14 4.31 -4.71
N MET A 44 -7.49 5.47 -4.14
CA MET A 44 -8.75 5.62 -3.41
C MET A 44 -9.96 5.38 -4.33
N ILE A 45 -9.99 6.00 -5.52
CA ILE A 45 -11.08 5.80 -6.48
C ILE A 45 -11.18 4.32 -6.91
N ILE A 46 -10.05 3.69 -7.22
CA ILE A 46 -10.02 2.27 -7.61
C ILE A 46 -10.51 1.37 -6.48
N SER A 47 -10.06 1.61 -5.24
CA SER A 47 -10.49 0.81 -4.09
C SER A 47 -12.01 0.87 -3.87
N GLN A 48 -12.63 2.02 -4.13
CA GLN A 48 -14.08 2.19 -4.02
C GLN A 48 -14.84 1.48 -5.14
N ILE A 49 -14.34 1.57 -6.38
CA ILE A 49 -14.91 0.84 -7.52
C ILE A 49 -14.81 -0.67 -7.27
N LEU A 50 -13.67 -1.16 -6.77
CA LEU A 50 -13.46 -2.55 -6.42
C LEU A 50 -14.43 -3.00 -5.32
N LEU A 51 -14.56 -2.21 -4.24
CA LEU A 51 -15.50 -2.52 -3.16
C LEU A 51 -16.94 -2.61 -3.67
N PHE A 52 -17.36 -1.67 -4.51
CA PHE A 52 -18.68 -1.68 -5.12
C PHE A 52 -18.89 -2.91 -6.02
N ALA A 53 -17.90 -3.26 -6.85
CA ALA A 53 -17.96 -4.46 -7.68
C ALA A 53 -18.04 -5.76 -6.86
N MET A 54 -17.33 -5.84 -5.73
CA MET A 54 -17.40 -6.98 -4.82
C MET A 54 -18.76 -7.09 -4.13
N LEU A 55 -19.36 -5.97 -3.71
CA LEU A 55 -20.71 -5.94 -3.14
C LEU A 55 -21.78 -6.36 -4.15
N LEU A 56 -21.66 -5.91 -5.41
CA LEU A 56 -22.51 -6.37 -6.50
C LEU A 56 -22.36 -7.88 -6.70
N SER A 57 -21.13 -8.38 -6.77
CA SER A 57 -20.83 -9.80 -6.95
C SER A 57 -21.43 -10.66 -5.83
N LEU A 58 -21.33 -10.19 -4.58
CA LEU A 58 -21.94 -10.84 -3.43
C LEU A 58 -23.47 -10.90 -3.54
N THR A 59 -24.11 -9.80 -3.91
CA THR A 59 -25.58 -9.75 -4.10
C THR A 59 -26.04 -10.72 -5.19
N HIS A 60 -25.28 -10.81 -6.29
CA HIS A 60 -25.54 -11.76 -7.37
C HIS A 60 -25.35 -13.21 -6.92
N ALA A 61 -24.30 -13.50 -6.15
CA ALA A 61 -24.05 -14.83 -5.60
C ALA A 61 -25.14 -15.26 -4.61
N GLU A 62 -25.59 -14.37 -3.73
CA GLU A 62 -26.71 -14.64 -2.82
C GLU A 62 -28.00 -14.94 -3.58
N LYS A 63 -28.29 -14.18 -4.65
CA LYS A 63 -29.45 -14.43 -5.49
C LYS A 63 -29.35 -15.81 -6.17
N MET A 64 -28.17 -16.17 -6.68
CA MET A 64 -27.93 -17.48 -7.30
C MET A 64 -28.10 -18.62 -6.29
N ASN A 65 -27.58 -18.46 -5.07
CA ASN A 65 -27.73 -19.45 -4.00
C ASN A 65 -29.21 -19.62 -3.60
N ASN A 66 -29.97 -18.53 -3.50
CA ASN A 66 -31.40 -18.59 -3.20
C ASN A 66 -32.21 -19.28 -4.29
N ILE A 67 -31.86 -19.11 -5.57
CA ILE A 67 -32.49 -19.85 -6.67
C ILE A 67 -32.16 -21.33 -6.55
N LEU A 68 -30.89 -21.68 -6.31
CA LEU A 68 -30.46 -23.06 -6.15
C LEU A 68 -31.20 -23.77 -5.00
N ILE A 69 -31.35 -23.11 -3.84
CA ILE A 69 -32.11 -23.67 -2.70
C ILE A 69 -33.58 -23.91 -3.08
N ARG A 70 -34.18 -23.01 -3.86
CA ARG A 70 -35.56 -23.19 -4.34
C ARG A 70 -35.67 -24.36 -5.31
N GLU A 71 -34.71 -24.53 -6.22
CA GLU A 71 -34.68 -25.66 -7.15
C GLU A 71 -34.47 -26.99 -6.42
N ILE A 72 -33.62 -27.02 -5.39
CA ILE A 72 -33.43 -28.20 -4.53
C ILE A 72 -34.74 -28.59 -3.85
N ASN A 73 -35.48 -27.61 -3.32
CA ASN A 73 -36.76 -27.87 -2.65
C ASN A 73 -37.84 -28.34 -3.63
N ASP A 74 -37.99 -27.70 -4.80
CA ASP A 74 -38.95 -28.11 -5.83
C ASP A 74 -38.65 -29.54 -6.32
N GLN A 75 -37.36 -29.87 -6.49
CA GLN A 75 -36.96 -31.22 -6.90
C GLN A 75 -37.27 -32.24 -5.80
N LYS A 76 -37.03 -31.90 -4.53
CA LYS A 76 -37.35 -32.78 -3.41
C LYS A 76 -38.85 -33.07 -3.32
N GLU A 77 -39.69 -32.05 -3.50
CA GLU A 77 -41.14 -32.22 -3.57
C GLU A 77 -41.54 -33.15 -4.73
N ARG A 78 -40.93 -33.02 -5.92
CA ARG A 78 -41.23 -33.91 -7.06
C ARG A 78 -40.82 -35.37 -6.81
N GLU A 79 -39.67 -35.60 -6.20
CA GLU A 79 -39.15 -36.95 -5.91
C GLU A 79 -40.03 -37.70 -4.88
N GLU A 80 -40.84 -37.00 -4.09
CA GLU A 80 -41.84 -37.62 -3.20
C GLU A 80 -43.05 -38.22 -3.96
N PHE A 81 -43.35 -37.72 -5.16
CA PHE A 81 -44.53 -38.16 -5.94
C PHE A 81 -44.22 -39.18 -7.05
N TYR A 82 -42.96 -39.29 -7.50
CA TYR A 82 -42.57 -40.16 -8.60
C TYR A 82 -41.46 -41.14 -8.19
N GLU A 83 -41.60 -42.42 -8.56
CA GLU A 83 -40.52 -43.40 -8.41
C GLU A 83 -39.30 -42.95 -9.24
N THR A 84 -38.26 -42.52 -8.54
CA THR A 84 -37.04 -42.00 -9.16
C THR A 84 -36.01 -43.11 -9.27
N ILE A 85 -35.28 -43.19 -10.38
CA ILE A 85 -34.22 -44.19 -10.57
C ILE A 85 -33.05 -43.83 -9.64
N LEU A 86 -32.80 -44.71 -8.66
CA LEU A 86 -31.77 -44.55 -7.65
C LEU A 86 -30.46 -45.21 -8.13
N ASN A 87 -29.33 -44.58 -7.81
CA ASN A 87 -28.02 -45.20 -7.98
C ASN A 87 -27.76 -46.27 -6.90
N SER A 88 -26.65 -46.99 -6.98
CA SER A 88 -26.23 -48.01 -6.00
C SER A 88 -26.18 -47.51 -4.55
N ASN A 89 -26.07 -46.20 -4.36
CA ASN A 89 -26.00 -45.55 -3.05
C ASN A 89 -27.37 -45.05 -2.55
N GLY A 90 -28.46 -45.31 -3.28
CA GLY A 90 -29.79 -44.84 -2.92
C GLY A 90 -30.02 -43.34 -3.14
N GLU A 91 -29.20 -42.70 -3.97
CA GLU A 91 -29.31 -41.27 -4.33
C GLU A 91 -29.76 -41.11 -5.78
N SER A 92 -30.58 -40.09 -6.08
CA SER A 92 -30.90 -39.72 -7.46
C SER A 92 -29.70 -39.01 -8.10
N MET A 93 -29.50 -39.15 -9.42
CA MET A 93 -28.42 -38.43 -10.13
C MET A 93 -28.54 -36.90 -9.97
N ASN A 94 -29.77 -36.40 -9.81
CA ASN A 94 -30.03 -34.98 -9.60
C ASN A 94 -29.63 -34.56 -8.18
N GLN A 95 -29.87 -35.38 -7.15
CA GLN A 95 -29.43 -35.10 -5.78
C GLN A 95 -27.91 -34.93 -5.69
N VAL A 96 -27.13 -35.77 -6.38
CA VAL A 96 -25.66 -35.65 -6.41
C VAL A 96 -25.24 -34.32 -7.05
N ARG A 97 -25.83 -33.94 -8.18
CA ARG A 97 -25.54 -32.66 -8.86
C ARG A 97 -25.89 -31.45 -8.02
N PHE A 98 -27.03 -31.49 -7.34
CA PHE A 98 -27.45 -30.40 -6.45
C PHE A 98 -26.57 -30.27 -5.22
N ARG A 99 -26.09 -31.39 -4.66
CA ARG A 99 -25.10 -31.37 -3.56
C ARG A 99 -23.81 -30.69 -4.01
N ASP A 100 -23.24 -31.10 -5.13
CA ASP A 100 -22.00 -30.51 -5.66
C ASP A 100 -22.17 -29.02 -5.98
N ALA A 101 -23.30 -28.64 -6.58
CA ALA A 101 -23.64 -27.25 -6.87
C ALA A 101 -23.82 -26.41 -5.60
N SER A 102 -24.47 -26.96 -4.58
CA SER A 102 -24.70 -26.29 -3.29
C SER A 102 -23.40 -26.11 -2.51
N GLU A 103 -22.52 -27.11 -2.53
CA GLU A 103 -21.21 -27.02 -1.91
C GLU A 103 -20.38 -25.92 -2.58
N LEU A 104 -20.32 -25.90 -3.93
CA LEU A 104 -19.61 -24.87 -4.69
C LEU A 104 -20.17 -23.47 -4.46
N ALA A 105 -21.51 -23.32 -4.44
CA ALA A 105 -22.17 -22.04 -4.17
C ALA A 105 -21.85 -21.51 -2.77
N THR A 106 -21.81 -22.40 -1.77
CA THR A 106 -21.48 -22.05 -0.38
C THR A 106 -20.04 -21.56 -0.26
N TYR A 107 -19.08 -22.29 -0.84
CA TYR A 107 -17.68 -21.85 -0.85
C TYR A 107 -17.50 -20.52 -1.58
N THR A 108 -18.14 -20.35 -2.73
CA THR A 108 -18.05 -19.11 -3.51
C THR A 108 -18.59 -17.92 -2.73
N THR A 109 -19.74 -18.09 -2.05
CA THR A 109 -20.34 -17.03 -1.23
C THR A 109 -19.46 -16.69 -0.02
N ALA A 110 -18.89 -17.70 0.65
CA ALA A 110 -17.95 -17.49 1.75
C ALA A 110 -16.68 -16.72 1.30
N CYS A 111 -16.12 -17.08 0.14
CA CYS A 111 -14.98 -16.37 -0.46
C CYS A 111 -15.33 -14.91 -0.81
N LEU A 112 -16.54 -14.65 -1.31
CA LEU A 112 -17.00 -13.28 -1.61
C LEU A 112 -17.16 -12.44 -0.35
N TYR A 113 -17.69 -12.98 0.76
CA TYR A 113 -17.73 -12.28 2.04
C TYR A 113 -16.33 -11.91 2.54
N ALA A 114 -15.38 -12.85 2.48
CA ALA A 114 -13.99 -12.58 2.83
C ALA A 114 -13.38 -11.50 1.92
N GLY A 115 -13.65 -11.56 0.61
CA GLY A 115 -13.20 -10.58 -0.36
C GLY A 115 -13.74 -9.18 -0.12
N VAL A 116 -15.03 -9.05 0.25
CA VAL A 116 -15.64 -7.76 0.65
C VAL A 116 -14.95 -7.19 1.89
N ALA A 117 -14.69 -8.02 2.91
CA ALA A 117 -13.99 -7.59 4.11
C ALA A 117 -12.57 -7.08 3.79
N ILE A 118 -11.83 -7.79 2.94
CA ILE A 118 -10.49 -7.39 2.50
C ILE A 118 -10.54 -6.08 1.69
N ALA A 119 -11.50 -5.94 0.77
CA ALA A 119 -11.68 -4.73 -0.02
C ALA A 119 -12.02 -3.52 0.87
N ALA A 120 -12.88 -3.69 1.86
CA ALA A 120 -13.22 -2.63 2.83
C ALA A 120 -12.00 -2.22 3.66
N LEU A 121 -11.20 -3.18 4.14
CA LEU A 121 -9.94 -2.89 4.84
C LEU A 121 -8.96 -2.12 3.93
N TYR A 122 -8.87 -2.49 2.66
CA TYR A 122 -8.01 -1.78 1.70
C TYR A 122 -8.44 -0.33 1.49
N VAL A 123 -9.75 -0.04 1.44
CA VAL A 123 -10.28 1.34 1.40
C VAL A 123 -9.81 2.15 2.60
N PHE A 124 -9.85 1.59 3.82
CA PHE A 124 -9.35 2.27 5.02
C PHE A 124 -7.84 2.54 4.95
N VAL A 125 -7.06 1.60 4.38
CA VAL A 125 -5.62 1.77 4.19
C VAL A 125 -5.33 2.87 3.15
N CYS A 126 -6.07 2.93 2.05
CA CYS A 126 -5.98 4.02 1.06
C CYS A 126 -6.38 5.38 1.65
N PHE A 127 -7.40 5.42 2.51
CA PHE A 127 -7.75 6.62 3.26
C PHE A 127 -6.62 7.04 4.22
N GLY A 128 -5.97 6.07 4.88
CA GLY A 128 -4.78 6.29 5.69
C GLY A 128 -3.62 6.90 4.89
N LEU A 129 -3.37 6.42 3.67
CA LEU A 129 -2.39 6.99 2.76
C LEU A 129 -2.72 8.45 2.41
N LEU A 130 -3.96 8.74 2.02
CA LEU A 130 -4.38 10.10 1.68
C LEU A 130 -4.27 11.05 2.89
N CYS A 131 -4.72 10.62 4.06
CA CYS A 131 -4.63 11.40 5.29
C CYS A 131 -3.16 11.59 5.72
N GLY A 132 -2.32 10.57 5.57
CA GLY A 132 -0.89 10.60 5.89
C GLY A 132 -0.11 11.56 4.99
N THR A 133 -0.45 11.62 3.71
CA THR A 133 0.18 12.52 2.73
C THR A 133 -0.26 13.97 2.90
N LEU A 134 -1.51 14.22 3.32
CA LEU A 134 -2.02 15.56 3.63
C LEU A 134 -1.50 16.10 4.98
N LYS A 135 -1.48 15.28 6.02
CA LYS A 135 -1.08 15.67 7.40
C LYS A 135 0.41 15.47 7.70
N TYR A 136 1.21 15.02 6.73
CA TYR A 136 2.65 14.73 6.88
C TYR A 136 2.98 13.72 8.00
N ARG A 137 2.08 12.75 8.23
CA ARG A 137 2.26 11.70 9.25
C ARG A 137 2.74 10.42 8.60
N HIS A 138 4.02 10.10 8.77
CA HIS A 138 4.63 8.89 8.20
C HIS A 138 3.99 7.59 8.73
N GLU A 139 3.50 7.58 9.97
CA GLU A 139 2.83 6.43 10.61
C GLU A 139 1.60 5.95 9.83
N ALA A 140 0.86 6.88 9.20
CA ALA A 140 -0.34 6.55 8.43
C ALA A 140 -0.04 6.01 7.02
N ILE A 141 1.17 6.23 6.50
CA ILE A 141 1.61 5.77 5.16
C ILE A 141 2.17 4.34 5.22
N ALA A 142 2.72 3.94 6.37
CA ALA A 142 3.37 2.64 6.52
C ALA A 142 2.44 1.42 6.26
N PRO A 143 1.18 1.40 6.74
CA PRO A 143 0.27 0.28 6.46
C PRO A 143 0.04 0.07 4.97
N TRP A 144 -0.10 1.14 4.19
CA TRP A 144 -0.30 1.06 2.74
C TRP A 144 0.88 0.43 2.02
N LEU A 145 2.12 0.79 2.40
CA LEU A 145 3.32 0.21 1.80
C LEU A 145 3.44 -1.31 2.02
N ILE A 146 2.94 -1.81 3.16
CA ILE A 146 2.93 -3.24 3.49
C ILE A 146 1.80 -3.94 2.72
N CYS A 147 0.59 -3.39 2.75
CA CYS A 147 -0.56 -3.93 2.05
C CYS A 147 -0.31 -4.03 0.53
N GLN A 148 0.37 -3.06 -0.07
CA GLN A 148 0.69 -3.11 -1.50
C GLN A 148 1.59 -4.30 -1.86
N ILE A 149 2.60 -4.64 -1.03
CA ILE A 149 3.46 -5.81 -1.28
C ILE A 149 2.63 -7.11 -1.23
N LEU A 150 1.73 -7.23 -0.25
CA LEU A 150 0.85 -8.39 -0.13
C LEU A 150 -0.09 -8.49 -1.34
N TYR A 151 -0.60 -7.35 -1.82
CA TYR A 151 -1.42 -7.29 -3.03
C TYR A 151 -0.66 -7.78 -4.26
N GLU A 152 0.58 -7.32 -4.49
CA GLU A 152 1.39 -7.79 -5.63
C GLU A 152 1.62 -9.31 -5.60
N ILE A 153 1.89 -9.88 -4.42
CA ILE A 153 2.04 -11.32 -4.26
C ILE A 153 0.74 -12.05 -4.61
N GLY A 154 -0.40 -11.50 -4.19
CA GLY A 154 -1.72 -12.01 -4.54
C GLY A 154 -2.01 -11.99 -6.05
N VAL A 155 -1.65 -10.91 -6.74
CA VAL A 155 -1.83 -10.79 -8.19
C VAL A 155 -0.99 -11.84 -8.94
N VAL A 156 0.27 -12.02 -8.56
CA VAL A 156 1.17 -12.99 -9.22
C VAL A 156 0.72 -14.44 -8.99
N THR A 157 0.25 -14.76 -7.78
CA THR A 157 -0.26 -16.11 -7.46
C THR A 157 -1.56 -16.41 -8.23
N ALA A 158 -2.54 -15.50 -8.20
CA ALA A 158 -3.76 -15.63 -8.98
C ALA A 158 -3.50 -15.73 -10.49
N ALA A 159 -2.50 -15.00 -10.99
CA ALA A 159 -2.10 -15.05 -12.39
C ALA A 159 -1.56 -16.43 -12.80
N TYR A 160 -0.78 -17.06 -11.93
CA TYR A 160 -0.22 -18.39 -12.15
C TYR A 160 -1.32 -19.46 -12.18
N ASP A 161 -2.26 -19.40 -11.23
CA ASP A 161 -3.36 -20.35 -11.13
C ASP A 161 -4.32 -20.21 -12.32
N GLY A 162 -4.60 -18.97 -12.77
CA GLY A 162 -5.45 -18.71 -13.94
C GLY A 162 -4.93 -19.36 -15.22
N VAL A 163 -3.60 -19.36 -15.44
CA VAL A 163 -2.97 -20.02 -16.59
C VAL A 163 -3.03 -21.54 -16.47
N SER A 164 -2.95 -22.07 -15.24
CA SER A 164 -3.04 -23.51 -14.99
C SER A 164 -4.42 -24.08 -15.36
N LEU A 165 -5.48 -23.30 -15.12
CA LEU A 165 -6.88 -23.62 -15.40
C LEU A 165 -7.23 -23.43 -16.90
N SER A 166 -6.62 -22.44 -17.57
CA SER A 166 -6.89 -22.11 -18.97
C SER A 166 -6.03 -22.89 -19.97
N ARG A 167 -5.49 -24.05 -19.60
CA ARG A 167 -4.53 -24.86 -20.40
C ARG A 167 -5.01 -25.21 -21.82
N ASN A 168 -6.30 -24.98 -22.12
CA ASN A 168 -6.94 -25.20 -23.42
C ASN A 168 -7.07 -23.96 -24.33
N ILE A 169 -6.59 -22.77 -23.93
CA ILE A 169 -6.74 -21.54 -24.74
C ILE A 169 -5.42 -21.14 -25.39
N TYR A 170 -5.46 -21.05 -26.73
CA TYR A 170 -4.42 -20.72 -27.71
C TYR A 170 -3.08 -20.16 -27.19
N ALA A 171 -1.97 -20.83 -27.53
CA ALA A 171 -0.60 -20.52 -27.13
C ALA A 171 -0.11 -19.09 -27.48
N SER A 172 -0.76 -18.39 -28.41
CA SER A 172 -0.46 -16.99 -28.73
C SER A 172 -0.98 -16.01 -27.68
N SER A 173 -2.15 -16.27 -27.07
CA SER A 173 -2.76 -15.39 -26.07
C SER A 173 -2.01 -15.40 -24.73
N VAL A 174 -1.33 -16.50 -24.41
CA VAL A 174 -0.58 -16.66 -23.16
C VAL A 174 0.55 -15.64 -23.05
N LYS A 175 1.26 -15.35 -24.15
CA LYS A 175 2.35 -14.35 -24.15
C LYS A 175 1.84 -12.94 -23.90
N LEU A 176 0.72 -12.57 -24.52
CA LEU A 176 0.10 -11.26 -24.34
C LEU A 176 -0.45 -11.10 -22.91
N TYR A 177 -1.05 -12.14 -22.36
CA TYR A 177 -1.50 -12.17 -20.97
C TYR A 177 -0.35 -11.91 -19.98
N TRP A 178 0.75 -12.65 -20.08
CA TRP A 178 1.92 -12.43 -19.22
C TRP A 178 2.54 -11.05 -19.41
N PHE A 179 2.54 -10.52 -20.64
CA PHE A 179 3.01 -9.16 -20.91
C PHE A 179 2.13 -8.10 -20.21
N LEU A 180 0.80 -8.22 -20.27
CA LEU A 180 -0.11 -7.29 -19.59
C LEU A 180 0.06 -7.34 -18.06
N ILE A 181 0.24 -8.53 -17.49
CA ILE A 181 0.49 -8.69 -16.05
C ILE A 181 1.83 -8.07 -15.66
N ALA A 182 2.90 -8.34 -16.41
CA ALA A 182 4.20 -7.73 -16.16
C ALA A 182 4.15 -6.19 -16.26
N LEU A 183 3.38 -5.65 -17.20
CA LEU A 183 3.18 -4.21 -17.33
C LEU A 183 2.44 -3.63 -16.11
N ASN A 184 1.38 -4.31 -15.65
CA ASN A 184 0.61 -3.88 -14.48
C ASN A 184 1.48 -3.87 -13.21
N VAL A 185 2.16 -4.98 -12.92
CA VAL A 185 3.11 -5.08 -11.79
C VAL A 185 4.23 -4.04 -11.90
N GLY A 186 4.70 -3.75 -13.11
CA GLY A 186 5.72 -2.72 -13.35
C GLY A 186 5.25 -1.31 -12.99
N VAL A 187 4.00 -0.95 -13.33
CA VAL A 187 3.40 0.34 -12.96
C VAL A 187 3.18 0.42 -11.45
N ASP A 188 2.69 -0.64 -10.83
CA ASP A 188 2.44 -0.65 -9.39
C ASP A 188 3.73 -0.62 -8.57
N LEU A 189 4.80 -1.27 -9.05
CA LEU A 189 6.14 -1.14 -8.49
C LEU A 189 6.67 0.30 -8.60
N CYS A 190 6.44 0.97 -9.73
CA CYS A 190 6.79 2.38 -9.89
C CYS A 190 6.04 3.26 -8.87
N ASN A 191 4.73 3.07 -8.72
CA ASN A 191 3.91 3.79 -7.73
C ASN A 191 4.44 3.54 -6.30
N TRP A 192 4.76 2.30 -5.98
CA TRP A 192 5.31 1.92 -4.69
C TRP A 192 6.66 2.59 -4.41
N LEU A 193 7.55 2.65 -5.40
CA LEU A 193 8.84 3.34 -5.28
C LEU A 193 8.67 4.84 -5.01
N VAL A 194 7.75 5.49 -5.73
CA VAL A 194 7.46 6.93 -5.53
C VAL A 194 6.97 7.20 -4.10
N VAL A 195 6.00 6.42 -3.62
CA VAL A 195 5.47 6.56 -2.25
C VAL A 195 6.54 6.21 -1.21
N ARG A 196 7.37 5.20 -1.45
CA ARG A 196 8.48 4.82 -0.55
C ARG A 196 9.53 5.93 -0.43
N CYS A 197 9.88 6.59 -1.54
CA CYS A 197 10.79 7.73 -1.52
C CYS A 197 10.22 8.86 -0.65
N PHE A 198 8.94 9.18 -0.84
CA PHE A 198 8.25 10.17 -0.01
C PHE A 198 8.20 9.78 1.47
N TYR A 199 7.91 8.50 1.79
CA TYR A 199 7.93 7.98 3.16
C TYR A 199 9.32 8.13 3.82
N LYS A 200 10.40 7.83 3.10
CA LYS A 200 11.77 8.00 3.63
C LYS A 200 12.07 9.47 3.97
N ILE A 201 11.70 10.39 3.08
CA ILE A 201 11.88 11.84 3.29
C ILE A 201 11.12 12.29 4.55
N LEU A 202 9.87 11.87 4.72
CA LEU A 202 9.09 12.20 5.92
C LEU A 202 9.72 11.65 7.21
N LYS A 203 10.23 10.42 7.17
CA LYS A 203 10.89 9.80 8.32
C LYS A 203 12.15 10.55 8.72
N GLU A 204 12.95 10.99 7.75
CA GLU A 204 14.17 11.77 7.98
C GLU A 204 13.84 13.15 8.59
N MET A 205 12.86 13.86 8.05
CA MET A 205 12.42 15.16 8.59
C MET A 205 11.87 15.07 10.02
N ASN A 206 11.09 14.03 10.33
CA ASN A 206 10.58 13.84 11.69
C ASN A 206 11.67 13.42 12.68
N GLY A 207 12.68 12.66 12.23
CA GLY A 207 13.86 12.35 13.03
C GLY A 207 14.65 13.61 13.38
N LEU A 208 14.91 14.47 12.38
CA LEU A 208 15.60 15.75 12.56
C LEU A 208 14.85 16.69 13.52
N THR A 209 13.51 16.71 13.45
CA THR A 209 12.69 17.55 14.34
C THR A 209 12.82 17.12 15.80
N LYS A 210 12.81 15.82 16.08
CA LYS A 210 12.99 15.28 17.45
C LYS A 210 14.39 15.56 17.99
N THR A 211 15.42 15.45 17.15
CA THR A 211 16.79 15.77 17.55
C THR A 211 16.96 17.27 17.79
N ALA A 212 16.42 18.14 16.92
CA ALA A 212 16.50 19.58 17.09
C ALA A 212 15.82 20.08 18.38
N THR A 213 14.74 19.44 18.82
CA THR A 213 14.10 19.78 20.11
C THR A 213 14.93 19.39 21.34
N LEU A 214 15.85 18.42 21.21
CA LEU A 214 16.75 18.00 22.31
C LEU A 214 17.97 18.92 22.47
N TRP A 215 18.37 19.64 21.42
CA TRP A 215 19.52 20.55 21.44
C TRP A 215 19.17 21.98 21.89
N ILE A 216 17.94 22.24 22.32
CA ILE A 216 17.60 23.54 22.91
C ILE A 216 18.13 23.52 24.35
N PRO A 217 19.24 24.20 24.68
CA PRO A 217 19.68 24.29 26.06
C PRO A 217 18.56 24.96 26.86
N CYS A 218 18.13 24.32 27.96
CA CYS A 218 17.22 24.97 28.90
C CYS A 218 17.93 26.22 29.42
N PRO A 219 17.30 27.41 29.36
CA PRO A 219 17.88 28.63 29.92
C PRO A 219 18.11 28.41 31.41
N ARG A 220 19.24 28.91 31.94
CA ARG A 220 19.50 28.83 33.38
C ARG A 220 18.45 29.65 34.14
N PRO A 221 18.15 29.31 35.41
CA PRO A 221 17.19 30.08 36.21
C PRO A 221 17.59 31.57 36.23
N GLY A 222 16.79 32.44 35.62
CA GLY A 222 17.07 33.88 35.49
C GLY A 222 17.32 34.38 34.06
N GLU A 223 17.49 33.50 33.07
CA GLU A 223 17.63 33.88 31.66
C GLU A 223 16.27 33.91 30.94
N VAL A 224 16.07 34.92 30.10
CA VAL A 224 14.85 35.10 29.31
C VAL A 224 14.75 33.96 28.29
N PRO A 225 13.61 33.27 28.15
CA PRO A 225 13.46 32.21 27.17
C PRO A 225 13.76 32.73 25.76
N ILE A 226 14.73 32.11 25.07
CA ILE A 226 15.09 32.50 23.71
C ILE A 226 13.90 32.18 22.80
N HIS A 227 13.15 33.23 22.44
CA HIS A 227 11.97 33.10 21.59
C HIS A 227 12.43 33.04 20.13
N TYR A 228 12.63 31.84 19.62
CA TYR A 228 13.00 31.66 18.20
C TYR A 228 11.81 31.99 17.30
N ARG A 229 11.86 33.15 16.66
CA ARG A 229 10.90 33.54 15.63
C ARG A 229 11.14 32.69 14.39
N LYS A 230 10.07 32.06 13.87
CA LYS A 230 10.10 31.05 12.78
C LYS A 230 10.82 31.54 11.51
N GLU A 231 10.87 32.85 11.32
CA GLU A 231 11.53 33.57 10.22
C GLU A 231 13.07 33.55 10.24
N ASN A 232 13.73 33.24 11.37
CA ASN A 232 15.20 33.18 11.46
C ASN A 232 15.78 31.77 11.25
N MET A 233 14.95 30.78 10.90
CA MET A 233 15.41 29.42 10.56
C MET A 233 15.56 29.28 9.05
N TYR A 234 16.77 29.48 8.53
CA TYR A 234 17.08 29.12 7.14
C TYR A 234 17.38 27.61 7.04
N VAL A 235 16.74 26.96 6.07
CA VAL A 235 17.05 25.57 5.68
C VAL A 235 18.21 25.64 4.70
N GLY A 236 19.41 25.20 5.10
CA GLY A 236 20.55 25.10 4.20
C GLY A 236 20.41 23.92 3.23
N ASP A 237 21.23 23.93 2.16
CA ASP A 237 21.24 23.00 1.00
C ASP A 237 21.51 21.51 1.31
N GLY A 238 21.36 21.09 2.56
CA GLY A 238 21.43 19.69 3.01
C GLY A 238 20.34 19.32 4.02
N GLY A 239 19.25 20.09 4.11
CA GLY A 239 18.19 19.88 5.09
C GLY A 239 18.60 20.19 6.54
N HIS A 240 19.78 20.79 6.74
CA HIS A 240 20.25 21.25 8.03
C HIS A 240 19.72 22.67 8.26
N LYS A 241 18.94 22.86 9.32
CA LYS A 241 18.58 24.21 9.78
C LYS A 241 19.83 24.81 10.43
N HIS A 242 20.50 25.70 9.72
CA HIS A 242 21.57 26.49 10.32
C HIS A 242 20.91 27.61 11.12
N THR A 243 21.04 27.57 12.44
CA THR A 243 20.90 28.78 13.25
C THR A 243 22.04 29.70 12.85
N LEU A 244 21.71 30.83 12.25
CA LEU A 244 22.62 31.97 12.24
C LEU A 244 22.83 32.35 13.72
N LEU A 245 23.96 31.95 14.29
CA LEU A 245 24.54 32.75 15.36
C LEU A 245 24.72 34.12 14.71
N ALA A 246 23.91 35.08 15.15
CA ALA A 246 24.00 36.44 14.69
C ALA A 246 25.47 36.85 14.76
N ALA A 247 26.05 37.13 13.60
CA ALA A 247 27.34 37.77 13.45
C ALA A 247 27.26 39.24 13.91
N ASN A 248 26.72 39.48 15.11
CA ASN A 248 26.59 40.79 15.75
C ASN A 248 27.41 40.90 17.05
N GLU A 249 28.23 39.91 17.40
CA GLU A 249 29.20 40.04 18.51
C GLU A 249 30.56 40.63 18.09
N PHE A 250 30.67 41.18 16.87
CA PHE A 250 31.79 42.06 16.50
C PHE A 250 31.30 43.50 16.40
N THR A 251 31.11 44.16 17.53
CA THR A 251 31.32 45.61 17.74
C THR A 251 30.92 46.02 19.16
N ASN A 252 31.72 45.65 20.16
CA ASN A 252 31.80 46.48 21.37
C ASN A 252 33.26 46.55 21.85
N PRO A 253 33.98 47.65 21.56
CA PRO A 253 35.40 47.78 21.88
C PRO A 253 35.62 48.31 23.30
N ASN A 254 34.96 47.73 24.31
CA ASN A 254 35.13 48.18 25.69
C ASN A 254 34.86 47.05 26.68
N TYR A 255 35.80 46.10 26.83
CA TYR A 255 36.07 45.48 28.14
C TYR A 255 37.53 45.00 28.16
N VAL A 256 38.38 45.86 28.74
CA VAL A 256 39.65 45.51 29.36
C VAL A 256 39.32 45.08 30.79
N VAL A 257 39.76 43.88 31.18
CA VAL A 257 40.49 43.45 32.40
C VAL A 257 40.36 41.92 32.46
#